data_AF-A0A380X3Q5-F1
#
_entry.id   AF-A0A380X3Q5-F1
#
_cell.length_a   1.000
_cell.length_b   1.000
_cell.length_c   1.000
_cell.angle_alpha   90.00
_cell.angle_beta   90.00
_cell.angle_gamma   90.00
#
_symmetry.space_group_name_H-M   'P 1'
#
loop_
_entity.id
_entity.type
_entity.pdbx_description
1 polymer ?
#
loop_
_entity_poly.entity_id
_entity_poly.type
_entity_poly.pdbx_seq_one_letter_code
_entity_poly.pdbx_strand_id
1 'polypeptide(L)'
;MNEKLLYAVIGAVAVLHNGKRYEVGETLELTQEEAQNIALYVELTESGKAKLAQQQRDAEEAQRKAEEAKLKAAEKKRQSSAEKNADSAKAKE
;
A
#
# COMPACT_ATOMS: atom_id res chain seq x y z
N MET A 1 -37.19 -19.41 13.55
CA MET A 1 -36.33 -19.21 14.73
C MET A 1 -34.98 -18.78 14.20
N ASN A 2 -34.57 -17.53 14.45
CA ASN A 2 -33.21 -17.08 14.10
C ASN A 2 -32.29 -17.55 15.23
N GLU A 3 -31.74 -18.75 15.08
CA GLU A 3 -30.77 -19.27 16.04
C GLU A 3 -29.46 -18.50 15.87
N LYS A 4 -28.98 -17.91 16.98
CA LYS A 4 -27.67 -17.27 17.06
C LYS A 4 -26.62 -18.36 17.03
N LEU A 5 -25.75 -18.32 16.03
CA LEU A 5 -24.85 -19.44 15.70
C LEU A 5 -23.37 -19.10 15.93
N LEU A 6 -23.03 -17.84 16.19
CA LEU A 6 -21.64 -17.40 16.27
C LEU A 6 -21.43 -16.31 17.33
N TYR A 7 -20.36 -16.51 18.11
CA TYR A 7 -19.88 -15.59 19.12
C TYR A 7 -18.54 -15.00 18.64
N ALA A 8 -18.47 -13.67 18.45
CA ALA A 8 -17.24 -12.98 18.11
C ALA A 8 -16.77 -12.10 19.28
N VAL A 9 -15.47 -12.10 19.57
CA VAL A 9 -14.89 -11.25 20.62
C VAL A 9 -14.39 -9.95 19.99
N ILE A 10 -14.87 -8.82 20.51
CA ILE A 10 -14.52 -7.50 19.99
C ILE A 10 -13.10 -7.09 20.43
N GLY A 11 -12.20 -6.90 19.47
CA GLY A 11 -10.79 -6.53 19.73
C GLY A 11 -10.52 -5.02 19.88
N ALA A 12 -11.48 -4.17 19.54
CA ALA A 12 -11.39 -2.70 19.64
C ALA A 12 -12.78 -2.09 19.84
N VAL A 13 -12.91 -1.01 20.61
CA VAL A 13 -14.20 -0.34 20.85
C VAL A 13 -14.82 0.08 19.51
N ALA A 14 -16.03 -0.43 19.23
CA ALA A 14 -16.72 -0.19 17.98
C ALA A 14 -18.17 0.24 18.24
N VAL A 15 -18.60 1.31 17.58
CA VAL A 15 -20.03 1.62 17.39
C VAL A 15 -20.41 1.01 16.05
N LEU A 16 -21.15 -0.10 16.09
CA LEU A 16 -21.57 -0.79 14.87
C LEU A 16 -22.82 -0.14 14.28
N HIS A 17 -23.16 -0.49 13.03
CA HIS A 17 -24.29 0.06 12.27
C HIS A 17 -25.67 -0.15 12.95
N ASN A 18 -25.74 -1.00 13.97
CA ASN A 18 -26.93 -1.22 14.81
C ASN A 18 -27.11 -0.15 15.91
N GLY A 19 -26.24 0.87 15.96
CA GLY A 19 -26.29 1.94 16.96
C GLY A 19 -25.84 1.50 18.36
N LYS A 20 -25.35 0.26 18.51
CA LYS A 20 -24.83 -0.26 19.77
C LYS A 20 -23.31 -0.10 19.81
N ARG A 21 -22.84 0.32 20.97
CA ARG A 21 -21.43 0.37 21.33
C ARG A 21 -21.06 -0.94 22.00
N TYR A 22 -20.04 -1.60 21.50
CA TYR A 22 -19.49 -2.82 22.09
C TYR A 22 -18.13 -2.53 22.70
N GLU A 23 -17.94 -3.01 23.93
CA GLU A 23 -16.67 -2.88 24.64
C GLU A 23 -15.69 -3.96 24.20
N VAL A 24 -14.39 -3.70 24.41
CA VAL A 24 -13.34 -4.69 24.12
C VAL A 24 -13.52 -5.90 25.02
N GLY A 25 -13.52 -7.09 24.42
CA GLY A 25 -13.76 -8.35 25.14
C GLY A 25 -15.24 -8.71 25.29
N GLU A 26 -16.17 -7.86 24.84
CA GLU A 26 -17.59 -8.18 24.81
C GLU A 26 -17.88 -9.19 23.70
N THR A 27 -18.78 -10.13 24.01
CA THR A 27 -19.20 -11.16 23.07
C THR A 27 -20.36 -10.65 22.22
N LEU A 28 -20.13 -10.54 20.91
CA LEU A 28 -21.15 -10.20 19.94
C LEU A 28 -21.88 -11.47 19.50
N GLU A 29 -23.18 -11.52 19.77
CA GLU A 29 -24.06 -12.58 19.28
C GLU A 29 -24.56 -12.25 17.87
N LEU A 30 -24.10 -13.03 16.90
CA LEU A 30 -24.44 -12.83 15.50
C LEU A 30 -25.34 -13.95 14.98
N THR A 31 -26.28 -13.57 14.11
CA THR A 31 -26.89 -14.53 13.20
C THR A 31 -25.87 -14.99 12.16
N GLN A 32 -26.15 -16.12 11.51
CA GLN A 32 -25.25 -16.64 10.47
C GLN A 32 -25.07 -15.66 9.30
N GLU A 33 -26.14 -14.95 8.92
CA GLU A 33 -26.10 -13.94 7.86
C GLU A 33 -25.22 -12.74 8.25
N GLU A 34 -25.36 -12.22 9.47
CA GLU A 34 -24.55 -11.11 9.96
C GLU A 34 -23.07 -11.50 10.05
N ALA A 35 -22.76 -12.72 10.50
CA ALA A 35 -21.39 -13.22 10.53
C ALA A 35 -20.77 -13.34 9.13
N GLN A 36 -21.52 -13.81 8.13
CA GLN A 36 -21.05 -13.89 6.74
C GLN A 36 -20.80 -12.51 6.14
N ASN A 37 -21.68 -11.54 6.40
CA ASN A 37 -21.52 -10.18 5.92
C ASN A 37 -20.29 -9.48 6.54
N ILE A 38 -20.04 -9.69 7.84
CA ILE A 38 -18.86 -9.16 8.51
C ILE A 38 -17.59 -9.82 7.94
N ALA A 39 -17.59 -11.14 7.74
CA ALA A 39 -16.45 -11.86 7.15
C ALA A 39 -16.10 -11.32 5.75
N LEU A 40 -17.11 -11.11 4.91
CA LEU A 40 -16.94 -10.52 3.59
C LEU A 40 -16.35 -9.11 3.66
N TYR A 41 -16.80 -8.29 4.62
CA TYR A 41 -16.29 -6.94 4.79
C TYR A 41 -14.82 -6.92 5.23
N VAL A 42 -14.42 -7.84 6.11
CA VAL A 42 -13.02 -8.01 6.53
C VAL A 42 -12.15 -8.43 5.35
N GLU A 43 -12.57 -9.44 4.59
CA GLU A 43 -11.84 -9.94 3.42
C GLU A 43 -11.67 -8.85 2.35
N LEU A 44 -12.74 -8.09 2.05
CA LEU A 44 -12.70 -6.96 1.12
C LEU A 44 -11.78 -5.83 1.62
N THR A 45 -11.73 -5.60 2.94
CA THR A 45 -10.85 -4.60 3.54
C THR A 45 -9.39 -5.02 3.43
N GLU A 46 -9.06 -6.28 3.70
CA GLU A 46 -7.70 -6.80 3.60
C GLU A 46 -7.20 -6.84 2.15
N SER A 47 -8.04 -7.31 1.23
CA SER A 47 -7.72 -7.31 -0.20
C SER A 47 -7.60 -5.89 -0.77
N GLY A 48 -8.43 -4.94 -0.31
CA GLY A 48 -8.29 -3.52 -0.62
C GLY A 48 -6.98 -2.91 -0.12
N LYS A 49 -6.56 -3.23 1.11
CA LYS A 49 -5.26 -2.80 1.67
C LYS A 49 -4.09 -3.39 0.90
N ALA A 50 -4.15 -4.66 0.52
CA ALA A 50 -3.12 -5.31 -0.29
C ALA A 50 -2.97 -4.65 -1.67
N LYS A 51 -4.09 -4.30 -2.32
CA LYS A 51 -4.09 -3.59 -3.59
C LYS A 51 -3.48 -2.20 -3.48
N LEU A 52 -3.83 -1.44 -2.43
CA LEU A 52 -3.24 -0.13 -2.17
C LEU A 52 -1.73 -0.21 -1.94
N ALA A 53 -1.27 -1.17 -1.15
CA ALA A 53 0.16 -1.41 -0.91
C ALA A 53 0.91 -1.77 -2.19
N GLN A 54 0.30 -2.54 -3.09
CA GLN A 54 0.88 -2.86 -4.38
C GLN A 54 1.00 -1.62 -5.27
N GLN A 55 -0.07 -0.82 -5.38
CA GLN A 55 -0.04 0.43 -6.15
C GLN A 55 1.02 1.41 -5.65
N GLN A 56 1.23 1.49 -4.34
CA GLN A 56 2.31 2.30 -3.76
C GLN A 56 3.69 1.79 -4.19
N ARG A 57 3.94 0.48 -4.10
CA ARG A 57 5.20 -0.13 -4.57
C ARG A 57 5.45 0.14 -6.04
N ASP A 58 4.44 -0.04 -6.90
CA ASP A 58 4.57 0.19 -8.33
C ASP A 58 4.88 1.68 -8.65
N ALA A 59 4.24 2.61 -7.93
CA ALA A 59 4.49 4.04 -8.05
C ALA A 59 5.92 4.41 -7.60
N GLU A 60 6.39 3.83 -6.49
CA GLU A 60 7.73 4.04 -5.96
C GLU A 60 8.81 3.49 -6.92
N GLU A 61 8.58 2.31 -7.50
CA GLU A 61 9.47 1.73 -8.50
C GLU A 61 9.52 2.59 -9.78
N ALA A 62 8.38 3.11 -10.24
CA ALA A 62 8.32 4.02 -11.38
C ALA A 62 9.11 5.31 -11.13
N GLN A 63 8.99 5.90 -9.93
CA GLN A 63 9.78 7.07 -9.56
C GLN A 63 11.28 6.76 -9.54
N ARG A 64 11.67 5.61 -8.97
CA ARG A 64 13.08 5.19 -8.89
C ARG A 64 13.69 4.99 -10.28
N LYS A 65 12.96 4.35 -11.20
CA LYS A 65 13.39 4.21 -12.62
C LYS A 65 13.54 5.56 -13.31
N ALA A 66 12.62 6.49 -13.07
CA ALA A 66 12.68 7.83 -13.65
C ALA A 66 13.89 8.62 -13.11
N GLU A 67 14.23 8.47 -11.83
CA GLU A 67 15.39 9.10 -11.21
C GLU A 67 16.70 8.51 -11.72
N GLU A 68 16.81 7.18 -11.80
CA GLU A 68 17.99 6.51 -12.39
C GLU A 68 18.21 6.94 -13.85
N ALA A 69 17.14 7.07 -14.65
CA ALA A 69 17.25 7.53 -16.02
C ALA A 69 17.81 8.96 -16.10
N LYS A 70 17.38 9.86 -15.20
CA LYS A 70 17.91 11.22 -15.11
C LYS A 70 19.38 11.23 -14.69
N LEU A 71 19.76 10.42 -13.70
CA LEU A 71 21.14 10.30 -13.25
C LEU A 71 22.06 9.78 -14.36
N LYS A 72 21.66 8.70 -15.06
CA LYS A 72 22.40 8.16 -16.20
C LYS A 72 22.54 9.17 -17.34
N ALA A 73 21.49 9.94 -17.63
CA ALA A 73 21.55 11.00 -18.63
C ALA A 73 22.51 12.13 -18.21
N ALA A 74 22.49 12.53 -16.94
CA ALA A 74 23.39 13.55 -16.40
C ALA A 74 24.86 13.08 -16.41
N GLU A 75 25.11 11.81 -16.06
CA GLU A 75 26.45 11.22 -16.08
C GLU A 75 27.02 11.16 -17.51
N LYS A 76 26.23 10.69 -18.48
CA LYS A 76 26.65 10.65 -19.89
C LYS A 76 26.97 12.04 -20.44
N LYS A 77 26.22 13.07 -20.01
CA LYS A 77 26.48 14.47 -20.35
C LYS A 77 27.79 14.99 -19.70
N ARG A 78 28.11 14.58 -18.48
CA ARG A 78 29.39 14.89 -17.81
C ARG A 78 30.59 14.21 -18.48
N GLN A 79 30.48 12.93 -18.84
CA GLN A 79 31.55 12.20 -19.52
C GLN A 79 31.88 12.83 -20.89
N SER A 80 30.86 13.06 -21.73
CA SER A 80 31.07 13.69 -23.05
C SER A 80 31.65 15.10 -23.00
N SER A 81 31.38 15.87 -21.93
CA SER A 81 31.98 17.20 -21.75
C SER A 81 33.41 17.11 -21.20
N ALA A 82 33.74 16.10 -20.40
CA ALA A 82 35.11 15.83 -19.97
C ALA A 82 36.00 15.38 -21.14
N GLU A 83 35.51 14.47 -21.99
CA GLU A 83 36.25 13.99 -23.17
C GLU A 83 36.55 15.12 -24.17
N LYS A 84 35.57 15.98 -24.48
CA LYS A 84 35.78 17.14 -25.36
C LYS A 84 36.80 18.15 -24.82
N ASN A 85 36.82 18.36 -23.50
CA ASN A 85 37.82 19.23 -22.87
C ASN A 85 39.22 18.60 -22.87
N ALA A 86 39.33 17.27 -22.73
CA ALA A 86 40.61 16.57 -22.81
C ALA A 86 41.21 16.58 -24.23
N ASP A 87 40.40 16.36 -25.26
CA ASP A 87 40.84 16.40 -26.66
C ASP A 87 41.29 17.80 -27.09
N SER A 88 40.55 18.84 -26.68
CA SER A 88 40.92 20.24 -26.98
C SER A 88 42.14 20.74 -26.22
N ALA A 89 42.48 20.16 -25.07
CA ALA A 89 43.73 20.43 -24.35
C ALA A 89 44.93 19.76 -25.02
N LYS A 90 44.78 18.52 -25.51
CA LYS A 90 45.84 17.79 -26.24
C LYS A 90 46.14 18.35 -27.63
N ALA A 91 45.18 19.01 -28.28
CA ALA A 91 45.37 19.60 -29.60
C ALA A 91 46.07 20.98 -29.59
N LYS A 92 46.38 21.53 -28.41
CA LYS A 92 47.03 22.85 -28.24
C LYS A 92 48.46 22.79 -27.69
N GLU A 93 48.98 21.58 -27.44
CA GLU A 93 50.37 21.31 -27.03
C GLU A 93 51.18 20.81 -28.23
#